data_AF-A0A3P3DSG3-F1
#
_entry.id   AF-A0A3P3DSG3-F1
#
_cell.length_a   1.000
_cell.length_b   1.000
_cell.length_c   1.000
_cell.angle_alpha   90.00
_cell.angle_beta   90.00
_cell.angle_gamma   90.00
#
_symmetry.space_group_name_H-M   'P 1'
#
loop_
_entity.id
_entity.type
_entity.pdbx_description
1 polymer ?
#
loop_
_entity_poly.entity_id
_entity_poly.type
_entity_poly.pdbx_seq_one_letter_code
_entity_poly.pdbx_strand_id
1 'polypeptide(L)'
;MPATARQSWLSLLAKSPPARLAALFPELPPHLVLRAPEIGSVMVQGRTGGTGAPFSLGEMTVTRASLQLDCGSVGHALVQGRDRDHALRTAALDALMQTAAAPTLEAEVLTPLRAEAEARQAARAAKAAATRVEFFTLMRGEDA
;
A
#
# COMPACT_ATOMS: atom_id res chain seq x y z
N MET A 1 2.99 -5.64 -17.40
CA MET A 1 1.77 -4.81 -17.47
C MET A 1 1.87 -3.75 -16.39
N PRO A 2 1.81 -2.45 -16.72
CA PRO A 2 1.77 -1.39 -15.71
C PRO A 2 0.52 -1.57 -14.84
N ALA A 3 0.60 -1.20 -13.57
CA ALA A 3 -0.55 -1.24 -12.68
C ALA A 3 -1.63 -0.29 -13.19
N THR A 4 -2.91 -0.71 -13.12
CA THR A 4 -4.02 0.20 -13.43
C THR A 4 -4.05 1.35 -12.41
N ALA A 5 -4.77 2.43 -12.74
CA ALA A 5 -4.99 3.53 -11.80
C ALA A 5 -5.57 3.00 -10.47
N ARG A 6 -6.57 2.11 -10.56
CA ARG A 6 -7.21 1.49 -9.39
C ARG A 6 -6.27 0.64 -8.54
N GLN A 7 -5.44 -0.19 -9.19
CA GLN A 7 -4.43 -0.97 -8.48
C GLN A 7 -3.42 -0.07 -7.77
N SER A 8 -3.09 1.08 -8.37
CA SER A 8 -2.10 2.02 -7.83
C SER A 8 -2.59 2.70 -6.55
N TRP A 9 -3.82 3.21 -6.50
CA TRP A 9 -4.34 3.80 -5.26
C TRP A 9 -4.62 2.76 -4.19
N LEU A 10 -5.13 1.57 -4.55
CA LEU A 10 -5.36 0.50 -3.58
C LEU A 10 -4.05 0.05 -2.90
N SER A 11 -2.97 -0.07 -3.69
CA SER A 11 -1.62 -0.38 -3.17
C SER A 11 -1.12 0.71 -2.22
N LEU A 12 -1.34 1.98 -2.55
CA LEU A 12 -0.95 3.11 -1.71
C LEU A 12 -1.73 3.13 -0.39
N LEU A 13 -3.05 3.03 -0.46
CA LEU A 13 -3.94 3.07 0.71
C LEU A 13 -3.64 1.92 1.66
N ALA A 14 -3.50 0.68 1.15
CA ALA A 14 -3.22 -0.50 1.97
C ALA A 14 -1.84 -0.46 2.68
N LYS A 15 -0.90 0.36 2.20
CA LYS A 15 0.44 0.55 2.79
C LYS A 15 0.56 1.84 3.59
N SER A 16 -0.49 2.65 3.61
CA SER A 16 -0.49 3.94 4.31
C SER A 16 -0.57 3.73 5.82
N PRO A 17 0.08 4.58 6.64
CA PRO A 17 -0.07 4.51 8.09
C PRO A 17 -1.55 4.79 8.48
N PRO A 18 -2.23 3.90 9.24
CA PRO A 18 -3.65 4.05 9.53
C PRO A 18 -4.03 5.39 10.16
N ALA A 19 -3.27 5.83 11.17
CA ALA A 19 -3.50 7.10 11.84
C ALA A 19 -3.35 8.31 10.89
N ARG A 20 -2.41 8.22 9.94
CA ARG A 20 -2.20 9.29 8.96
C ARG A 20 -3.33 9.34 7.94
N LEU A 21 -3.78 8.18 7.46
CA LEU A 21 -4.94 8.09 6.58
C LEU A 21 -6.20 8.64 7.27
N ALA A 22 -6.41 8.29 8.54
CA ALA A 22 -7.52 8.80 9.33
C ALA A 22 -7.43 10.32 9.56
N ALA A 23 -6.23 10.90 9.68
CA ALA A 23 -6.07 12.34 9.79
C ALA A 23 -6.38 13.08 8.49
N LEU A 24 -6.00 12.52 7.33
CA LEU A 24 -6.27 13.12 6.01
C LEU A 24 -7.71 12.92 5.56
N PHE A 25 -8.34 11.82 5.99
CA PHE A 25 -9.72 11.48 5.66
C PHE A 25 -10.42 11.02 6.94
N PRO A 26 -10.89 11.95 7.79
CA PRO A 26 -11.41 11.65 9.13
C PRO A 26 -12.87 11.19 9.16
N GLU A 27 -13.70 11.67 8.25
CA GLU A 27 -15.12 11.32 8.20
C GLU A 27 -15.38 10.33 7.06
N LEU A 28 -16.11 9.26 7.38
CA LEU A 28 -16.59 8.33 6.35
C LEU A 28 -17.91 8.87 5.79
N PRO A 29 -18.08 8.90 4.46
CA PRO A 29 -19.37 9.24 3.87
C PRO A 29 -20.43 8.22 4.28
N PRO A 30 -21.73 8.55 4.18
CA PRO A 30 -22.80 7.57 4.29
C PRO A 30 -22.56 6.38 3.36
N HIS A 31 -22.71 5.17 3.91
CA HIS A 31 -22.42 3.95 3.19
C HIS A 31 -23.19 2.76 3.74
N LEU A 32 -23.43 1.79 2.87
CA LEU A 32 -23.88 0.45 3.21
C LEU A 32 -22.69 -0.50 3.27
N VAL A 33 -22.49 -1.16 4.41
CA VAL A 33 -21.47 -2.19 4.55
C VAL A 33 -21.94 -3.47 3.85
N LEU A 34 -21.29 -3.83 2.74
CA LEU A 34 -21.56 -5.08 2.01
C LEU A 34 -20.81 -6.27 2.64
N ARG A 35 -19.61 -6.00 3.16
CA ARG A 35 -18.79 -6.94 3.94
C ARG A 35 -18.18 -6.18 5.09
N ALA A 36 -18.60 -6.52 6.30
CA ALA A 36 -18.01 -5.97 7.52
C ALA A 36 -16.51 -6.28 7.58
N PRO A 37 -15.69 -5.44 8.24
CA PRO A 37 -14.26 -5.66 8.36
C PRO A 37 -13.93 -7.00 9.03
N GLU A 38 -13.47 -7.93 8.22
CA GLU A 38 -13.20 -9.30 8.61
C GLU A 38 -11.69 -9.50 8.68
N ILE A 39 -11.20 -9.86 9.87
CA ILE A 39 -9.81 -10.20 10.11
C ILE A 39 -9.62 -11.67 9.76
N GLY A 40 -8.69 -11.96 8.86
CA GLY A 40 -8.30 -13.31 8.48
C GLY A 40 -6.79 -13.40 8.25
N SER A 41 -6.36 -14.46 7.59
CA SER A 41 -4.97 -14.63 7.16
C SER A 41 -4.87 -14.92 5.65
N VAL A 42 -3.71 -14.62 5.09
CA VAL A 42 -3.30 -15.05 3.76
C VAL A 42 -2.00 -15.84 3.87
N MET A 43 -1.88 -16.90 3.08
CA MET A 43 -0.65 -17.67 2.98
C MET A 43 0.38 -16.88 2.16
N VAL A 44 1.49 -16.50 2.80
CA VAL A 44 2.64 -15.88 2.14
C VAL A 44 3.43 -16.97 1.45
N GLN A 45 3.68 -16.79 0.15
CA GLN A 45 4.45 -17.73 -0.66
C GLN A 45 5.87 -17.19 -0.88
N GLY A 46 6.87 -17.99 -0.50
CA GLY A 46 8.26 -17.78 -0.87
C GLY A 46 8.60 -18.50 -2.18
N ARG A 47 9.80 -18.28 -2.71
CA ARG A 47 10.36 -19.03 -3.84
C ARG A 47 11.75 -19.53 -3.52
N THR A 48 12.01 -20.82 -3.73
CA THR A 48 13.34 -21.43 -3.46
C THR A 48 14.43 -20.71 -4.24
N GLY A 49 15.48 -20.24 -3.56
CA GLY A 49 16.56 -19.47 -4.21
C GLY A 49 16.12 -18.15 -4.86
N GLY A 50 14.95 -17.61 -4.50
CA GLY A 50 14.41 -16.35 -5.02
C GLY A 50 13.60 -16.48 -6.31
N THR A 51 13.89 -17.46 -7.17
CA THR A 51 13.24 -17.64 -8.48
C THR A 51 12.66 -19.03 -8.73
N GLY A 52 12.99 -20.01 -7.89
CA GLY A 52 12.57 -21.41 -8.03
C GLY A 52 11.09 -21.67 -7.72
N ALA A 53 10.78 -22.91 -7.33
CA ALA A 53 9.42 -23.34 -7.03
C ALA A 53 8.81 -22.54 -5.85
N PRO A 54 7.50 -22.26 -5.88
CA PRO A 54 6.81 -21.62 -4.76
C PRO A 54 6.71 -22.57 -3.56
N PHE A 55 6.78 -22.03 -2.35
CA PHE A 55 6.52 -22.77 -1.11
C PHE A 55 5.86 -21.87 -0.07
N SER A 56 5.12 -22.46 0.87
CA SER A 56 4.45 -21.71 1.93
C SER A 56 5.48 -21.21 2.96
N LEU A 57 5.65 -19.89 3.04
CA LEU A 57 6.59 -19.23 3.96
C LEU A 57 5.97 -19.00 5.34
N GLY A 58 4.64 -18.86 5.41
CA GLY A 58 3.89 -18.63 6.63
C GLY A 58 2.61 -17.84 6.35
N GLU A 59 1.89 -17.47 7.41
CA GLU A 59 0.66 -16.70 7.28
C GLU A 59 0.88 -15.23 7.66
N MET A 60 0.15 -14.34 6.97
CA MET A 60 0.08 -12.93 7.30
C MET A 60 -1.36 -12.54 7.58
N THR A 61 -1.60 -11.85 8.69
CA THR A 61 -2.92 -11.33 9.01
C THR A 61 -3.31 -10.24 8.03
N VAL A 62 -4.57 -10.26 7.59
CA VAL A 62 -5.18 -9.25 6.73
C VAL A 62 -6.56 -8.90 7.26
N THR A 63 -7.01 -7.69 6.92
CA THR A 63 -8.39 -7.27 7.14
C THR A 63 -9.01 -6.91 5.81
N ARG A 64 -10.18 -7.49 5.51
CA ARG A 64 -10.95 -7.23 4.28
C ARG A 64 -12.27 -6.54 4.59
N ALA A 65 -12.65 -5.58 3.75
CA ALA A 65 -13.92 -4.88 3.87
C ALA A 65 -14.44 -4.52 2.47
N SER A 66 -15.77 -4.45 2.35
CA SER A 66 -16.44 -3.93 1.15
C SER A 66 -17.62 -3.09 1.56
N LEU A 67 -17.82 -1.96 0.89
CA LEU A 67 -18.95 -1.09 1.12
C LEU A 67 -19.47 -0.50 -0.20
N GLN A 68 -20.69 0.01 -0.15
CA GLN A 68 -21.32 0.73 -1.22
C GLN A 68 -21.70 2.14 -0.74
N LEU A 69 -21.38 3.15 -1.53
CA LEU A 69 -21.83 4.53 -1.31
C LEU A 69 -23.26 4.72 -1.85
N ASP A 70 -23.92 5.79 -1.42
CA ASP A 70 -25.29 6.12 -1.87
C ASP A 70 -25.41 6.30 -3.39
N CYS A 71 -24.33 6.72 -4.06
CA CYS A 71 -24.27 6.82 -5.51
C CYS A 71 -24.13 5.47 -6.24
N GLY A 72 -24.15 4.35 -5.50
CA GLY A 72 -24.06 2.99 -6.02
C GLY A 72 -22.62 2.47 -6.19
N SER A 73 -21.61 3.34 -6.12
CA SER A 73 -20.20 2.95 -6.25
C SER A 73 -19.76 2.00 -5.13
N VAL A 74 -19.12 0.90 -5.52
CA VAL A 74 -18.64 -0.14 -4.58
C VAL A 74 -17.13 -0.07 -4.46
N GLY A 75 -16.66 -0.06 -3.22
CA GLY A 75 -15.24 -0.05 -2.89
C GLY A 75 -14.83 -1.24 -2.04
N HIS A 76 -13.56 -1.59 -2.15
CA HIS A 76 -12.96 -2.76 -1.53
C HIS A 76 -11.67 -2.41 -0.80
N ALA A 77 -11.38 -3.18 0.24
CA ALA A 77 -10.11 -3.13 0.93
C ALA A 77 -9.59 -4.54 1.24
N LEU A 78 -8.29 -4.69 1.12
CA LEU A 78 -7.52 -5.80 1.67
C LEU A 78 -6.22 -5.21 2.22
N VAL A 79 -6.17 -5.01 3.53
CA VAL A 79 -5.06 -4.33 4.21
C VAL A 79 -4.31 -5.31 5.12
N GLN A 80 -3.01 -5.12 5.27
CA GLN A 80 -2.21 -5.93 6.19
C GLN A 80 -2.58 -5.61 7.64
N GLY A 81 -2.64 -6.64 8.49
CA GLY A 81 -2.90 -6.50 9.91
C GLY A 81 -4.38 -6.63 10.27
N ARG A 82 -4.76 -6.00 11.38
CA ARG A 82 -6.03 -6.22 12.10
C ARG A 82 -6.88 -4.96 12.24
N ASP A 83 -6.47 -3.88 11.56
CA ASP A 83 -7.10 -2.57 11.68
C ASP A 83 -8.37 -2.52 10.82
N ARG A 84 -9.52 -2.57 11.48
CA ARG A 84 -10.85 -2.57 10.85
C ARG A 84 -11.20 -1.19 10.29
N ASP A 85 -10.81 -0.13 10.98
CA ASP A 85 -11.12 1.23 10.57
C ASP A 85 -10.29 1.63 9.35
N HIS A 86 -9.03 1.18 9.31
CA HIS A 86 -8.19 1.33 8.14
C HIS A 86 -8.76 0.61 6.90
N ALA A 87 -9.28 -0.61 7.10
CA ALA A 87 -9.94 -1.35 6.03
C ALA A 87 -11.21 -0.63 5.54
N LEU A 88 -12.05 -0.10 6.44
CA LEU A 88 -13.23 0.67 6.04
C LEU A 88 -12.88 1.96 5.31
N ARG A 89 -11.92 2.75 5.80
CA ARG A 89 -11.46 3.97 5.12
C ARG A 89 -10.91 3.67 3.73
N THR A 90 -10.15 2.59 3.60
CA THR A 90 -9.61 2.17 2.30
C THR A 90 -10.73 1.77 1.34
N ALA A 91 -11.75 1.03 1.82
CA ALA A 91 -12.90 0.67 0.99
C ALA A 91 -13.73 1.92 0.59
N ALA A 92 -13.89 2.89 1.49
CA ALA A 92 -14.58 4.15 1.19
C ALA A 92 -13.82 4.97 0.14
N LEU A 93 -12.51 5.11 0.29
CA LEU A 93 -11.67 5.83 -0.67
C LEU A 93 -11.63 5.11 -2.01
N ASP A 94 -11.56 3.77 -2.05
CA ASP A 94 -11.67 3.03 -3.32
C ASP A 94 -13.01 3.30 -4.02
N ALA A 95 -14.13 3.33 -3.28
CA ALA A 95 -15.43 3.67 -3.85
C ALA A 95 -15.47 5.11 -4.38
N LEU A 96 -14.99 6.08 -3.59
CA LEU A 96 -14.99 7.50 -3.96
C LEU A 96 -14.08 7.81 -5.15
N MET A 97 -12.92 7.15 -5.26
CA MET A 97 -11.98 7.29 -6.37
C MET A 97 -12.56 6.81 -7.72
N GLN A 98 -13.71 6.14 -7.71
CA GLN A 98 -14.45 5.74 -8.90
C GLN A 98 -15.53 6.76 -9.30
N THR A 99 -15.61 7.91 -8.62
CA THR A 99 -16.61 8.96 -8.83
C THR A 99 -15.97 10.28 -9.27
N ALA A 100 -16.78 11.32 -9.46
CA ALA A 100 -16.31 12.68 -9.74
C ALA A 100 -15.45 13.28 -8.61
N ALA A 101 -15.44 12.71 -7.40
CA ALA A 101 -14.60 13.17 -6.29
C ALA A 101 -13.12 12.80 -6.44
N ALA A 102 -12.77 11.93 -7.39
CA ALA A 102 -11.41 11.39 -7.53
C ALA A 102 -10.30 12.45 -7.65
N PRO A 103 -10.43 13.54 -8.44
CA PRO A 103 -9.37 14.55 -8.55
C PRO A 103 -9.06 15.25 -7.22
N THR A 104 -10.10 15.58 -6.44
CA THR A 104 -9.96 16.19 -5.12
C THR A 104 -9.26 15.26 -4.16
N LEU A 105 -9.69 13.99 -4.10
CA LEU A 105 -9.08 12.99 -3.22
C LEU A 105 -7.65 12.63 -3.62
N GLU A 106 -7.34 12.64 -4.93
CA GLU A 106 -5.97 12.46 -5.40
C GLU A 106 -5.06 13.57 -4.86
N ALA A 107 -5.52 14.83 -4.92
CA ALA A 107 -4.75 15.98 -4.46
C ALA A 107 -4.64 16.03 -2.92
N GLU A 108 -5.74 15.83 -2.20
CA GLU A 108 -5.81 16.06 -0.76
C GLU A 108 -5.39 14.87 0.09
N VAL A 109 -5.53 13.64 -0.43
CA VAL A 109 -5.28 12.40 0.34
C VAL A 109 -4.14 11.59 -0.27
N LEU A 110 -4.22 11.21 -1.54
CA LEU A 110 -3.27 10.26 -2.12
C LEU A 110 -1.91 10.91 -2.38
N THR A 111 -1.86 12.14 -2.88
CA THR A 111 -0.59 12.84 -3.16
C THR A 111 0.26 13.01 -1.90
N PRO A 112 -0.26 13.50 -0.76
CA PRO A 112 0.49 13.55 0.50
C PRO A 112 0.99 12.17 0.95
N LEU A 113 0.13 11.14 0.91
CA LEU A 113 0.52 9.78 1.31
C LEU A 113 1.62 9.20 0.42
N ARG A 114 1.59 9.51 -0.88
CA ARG A 114 2.58 9.06 -1.86
C ARG A 114 3.93 9.72 -1.59
N ALA A 115 3.95 11.04 -1.43
CA ALA A 115 5.17 11.78 -1.09
C ALA A 115 5.79 11.29 0.23
N GLU A 116 4.97 11.04 1.26
CA GLU A 116 5.44 10.50 2.54
C GLU A 116 5.96 9.05 2.40
N ALA A 117 5.37 8.23 1.54
CA ALA A 117 5.86 6.88 1.26
C ALA A 117 7.21 6.89 0.51
N GLU A 118 7.36 7.76 -0.49
CA GLU A 118 8.59 7.94 -1.25
C GLU A 118 9.72 8.46 -0.35
N ALA A 119 9.45 9.45 0.50
CA ALA A 119 10.41 9.98 1.46
C ALA A 119 10.89 8.89 2.44
N ARG A 120 9.97 8.08 2.99
CA ARG A 120 10.33 6.94 3.86
C ARG A 120 11.18 5.90 3.14
N GLN A 121 10.86 5.62 1.88
CA GLN A 121 11.62 4.66 1.08
C GLN A 121 13.04 5.18 0.77
N ALA A 122 13.17 6.46 0.39
CA ALA A 122 14.45 7.11 0.14
C ALA A 122 15.33 7.12 1.40
N ALA A 123 14.76 7.47 2.57
CA ALA A 123 15.48 7.46 3.83
C ALA A 123 15.99 6.05 4.21
N ARG A 124 15.17 5.01 4.00
CA ARG A 124 15.57 3.62 4.23
C ARG A 124 16.70 3.19 3.27
N ALA A 125 16.59 3.54 1.99
CA ALA A 125 17.59 3.23 0.99
C ALA A 125 18.93 3.92 1.29
N ALA A 126 18.91 5.20 1.67
CA ALA A 126 20.12 5.94 2.05
C ALA A 126 20.81 5.31 3.26
N LYS A 127 20.05 4.91 4.29
CA LYS A 127 20.59 4.22 5.47
C LYS A 127 21.25 2.88 5.11
N ALA A 128 20.66 2.12 4.19
CA ALA A 128 21.24 0.86 3.71
C ALA A 128 22.47 1.07 2.81
N ALA A 129 22.48 2.13 2.00
CA ALA A 129 23.64 2.47 1.17
C ALA A 129 24.87 2.84 2.01
N ALA A 130 24.67 3.45 3.18
CA ALA A 130 25.75 3.75 4.12
C ALA A 130 26.45 2.49 4.69
N THR A 131 25.85 1.30 4.57
CA THR A 131 26.46 0.02 4.97
C THR A 131 26.99 -0.80 3.78
N ARG A 132 27.05 -0.20 2.58
CA ARG A 132 27.55 -0.88 1.38
C ARG A 132 29.07 -0.97 1.43
N VAL A 133 29.60 -2.18 1.28
CA VAL A 133 31.05 -2.40 1.09
C VAL A 133 31.37 -2.28 -0.39
N GLU A 134 32.25 -1.35 -0.75
CA GLU A 134 32.74 -1.20 -2.12
C GLU A 134 34.12 -1.86 -2.26
N PHE A 135 34.19 -2.91 -3.07
CA PHE A 135 35.45 -3.61 -3.38
C PHE A 135 35.99 -3.07 -4.71
N PHE A 136 36.57 -1.87 -4.69
CA PHE A 136 37.40 -1.41 -5.80
C PHE A 136 38.86 -1.32 -5.33
N THR A 137 39.71 -2.20 -5.86
CA THR A 137 41.16 -1.97 -5.92
C THR A 137 41.44 -1.08 -7.11
N LEU A 138 41.78 0.18 -6.86
CA LEU A 138 42.21 1.14 -7.86
C LEU A 138 43.62 0.75 -8.32
N MET A 139 43.70 -0.10 -9.36
CA MET A 139 44.98 -0.41 -10.00
C MET A 139 45.39 0.80 -10.84
N ARG A 140 46.30 1.62 -10.31
CA ARG A 140 47.08 2.56 -11.12
C ARG A 140 48.06 1.70 -11.92
N GLY A 141 47.75 1.42 -13.18
CA GLY A 141 48.78 1.03 -14.14
C GLY A 141 49.69 2.25 -14.30
N GLU A 142 50.87 2.19 -13.70
CA GLU A 142 51.98 3.06 -14.11
C GLU A 142 52.47 2.60 -15.49
N ASP A 143 52.79 3.58 -16.32
CA ASP A 143 53.29 3.43 -17.67
C ASP A 143 54.56 2.56 -17.75
N ALA A 144 54.61 1.71 -18.78
CA ALA A 144 55.85 1.32 -19.48
C ALA A 144 55.51 0.94 -20.93
#